data_AF-A0A848XJQ0-F1
#
_entry.id   AF-A0A848XJQ0-F1
#
_cell.length_a   1.000
_cell.length_b   1.000
_cell.length_c   1.000
_cell.angle_alpha   90.00
_cell.angle_beta   90.00
_cell.angle_gamma   90.00
#
_symmetry.space_group_name_H-M   'P 1'
#
loop_
_entity.id
_entity.type
_entity.pdbx_description
1 polymer ?
#
loop_
_entity_poly.entity_id
_entity_poly.type
_entity_poly.pdbx_seq_one_letter_code
_entity_poly.pdbx_strand_id
1 'polypeptide(L)'
;TNPKGNDLVVARVEVSGVKDDVPSRIRFDVLDYYDGETGLTAMTRTTGFALSVTGLIQARGQVQRSGVGTPDEVIPPGLFIEEMGARGIEITRSDLQDTR
;
A
#
# COMPACT_ATOMS: atom_id res chain seq x y z
N THR A 1 21.93 -17.87 4.83
CA THR A 1 21.18 -16.88 4.02
C THR A 1 21.07 -17.40 2.60
N ASN A 2 19.93 -17.21 1.92
CA ASN A 2 19.75 -17.58 0.50
C ASN A 2 19.81 -16.32 -0.38
N PRO A 3 21.00 -15.85 -0.78
CA PRO A 3 21.16 -14.61 -1.54
C PRO A 3 20.59 -14.68 -2.97
N LYS A 4 20.13 -15.84 -3.43
CA LYS A 4 19.46 -16.05 -4.72
C LYS A 4 17.97 -16.37 -4.57
N GLY A 5 17.45 -16.34 -3.35
CA GLY A 5 16.04 -16.61 -3.09
C GLY A 5 15.18 -15.45 -3.55
N ASN A 6 14.13 -15.75 -4.31
CA ASN A 6 13.06 -14.82 -4.58
C ASN A 6 12.42 -14.39 -3.26
N ASP A 7 12.34 -13.09 -3.02
CA ASP A 7 11.70 -12.53 -1.83
C ASP A 7 10.20 -12.33 -2.04
N LEU A 8 9.51 -12.05 -0.95
CA LEU A 8 8.11 -11.65 -0.94
C LEU A 8 7.89 -10.62 0.16
N VAL A 9 6.87 -9.78 -0.01
CA VAL A 9 6.41 -8.82 1.01
C VAL A 9 4.95 -9.11 1.31
N VAL A 10 4.63 -9.21 2.61
CA VAL A 10 3.25 -9.23 3.10
C VAL A 10 3.06 -8.08 4.07
N ALA A 11 2.07 -7.23 3.82
CA ALA A 11 1.61 -6.25 4.78
C ALA A 11 0.10 -6.43 4.99
N ARG A 12 -0.29 -6.60 6.25
CA ARG A 12 -1.70 -6.70 6.65
C ARG A 12 -2.00 -5.65 7.70
N VAL A 13 -3.03 -4.86 7.43
CA VAL A 13 -3.61 -3.93 8.40
C VAL A 13 -5.01 -4.37 8.70
N GLU A 14 -5.31 -4.68 9.96
CA GLU A 14 -6.66 -4.95 10.41
C GLU A 14 -7.13 -3.81 11.31
N VAL A 15 -8.33 -3.31 11.02
CA VAL A 15 -8.96 -2.25 11.79
C VAL A 15 -10.28 -2.79 12.31
N SER A 16 -10.47 -2.75 13.62
CA SER A 16 -11.73 -3.07 14.29
C SER A 16 -12.28 -1.82 14.98
N GLY A 17 -13.60 -1.69 15.00
CA GLY A 17 -14.27 -0.57 15.63
C GLY A 17 -15.78 -0.69 15.57
N VAL A 18 -16.47 0.42 15.83
CA VAL A 18 -17.91 0.53 15.71
C VAL A 18 -18.21 1.56 14.63
N LYS A 19 -19.06 1.21 13.68
CA LYS A 19 -19.55 2.12 12.64
C LYS A 19 -21.07 2.06 12.66
N ASP A 20 -21.72 3.21 12.81
CA ASP A 20 -23.18 3.31 12.89
C ASP A 20 -23.77 2.36 13.95
N ASP A 21 -23.16 2.33 15.15
CA ASP A 21 -23.47 1.43 16.27
C ASP A 21 -23.30 -0.09 16.00
N VAL A 22 -22.73 -0.46 14.86
CA VAL A 22 -22.45 -1.86 14.49
C VAL A 22 -20.95 -2.17 14.61
N PRO A 23 -20.56 -3.21 15.39
CA PRO A 23 -19.21 -3.74 15.39
C PRO A 23 -18.76 -4.09 13.96
N SER A 24 -17.68 -3.46 13.52
CA SER A 24 -17.20 -3.54 12.15
C SER A 24 -15.71 -3.83 12.16
N ARG A 25 -15.26 -4.64 11.20
CA ARG A 25 -13.85 -4.94 11.01
C ARG A 25 -13.52 -4.89 9.53
N ILE A 26 -12.41 -4.25 9.20
CA ILE A 26 -11.90 -4.16 7.84
C ILE A 26 -10.44 -4.59 7.82
N ARG A 27 -9.99 -5.07 6.68
CA ARG A 27 -8.61 -5.51 6.46
C ARG A 27 -8.08 -4.95 5.15
N PHE A 28 -6.83 -4.53 5.18
CA PHE A 28 -6.05 -4.19 4.00
C PHE A 28 -4.90 -5.18 3.87
N ASP A 29 -4.72 -5.73 2.68
CA ASP A 29 -3.69 -6.71 2.36
C ASP A 29 -2.83 -6.23 1.18
N VAL A 30 -1.53 -6.36 1.33
CA VAL A 30 -0.53 -6.31 0.25
C VAL A 30 0.21 -7.62 0.25
N LEU A 31 0.28 -8.26 -0.91
CA LEU A 31 1.06 -9.47 -1.15
C LEU A 31 1.82 -9.26 -2.46
N ASP A 32 3.13 -9.03 -2.35
CA ASP A 32 4.02 -8.82 -3.49
C ASP A 32 5.10 -9.90 -3.53
N TYR A 33 5.49 -10.28 -4.73
CA TYR A 33 6.49 -11.31 -4.97
C TYR A 33 7.62 -10.75 -5.84
N TYR A 34 8.79 -11.36 -5.74
CA TYR A 34 9.85 -11.15 -6.72
C TYR A 34 9.32 -11.19 -8.16
N ASP A 35 9.72 -10.20 -8.94
CA ASP A 35 9.34 -10.06 -10.33
C ASP A 35 10.39 -10.66 -11.25
N GLY A 36 10.08 -11.81 -11.84
CA GLY A 36 10.95 -12.49 -12.79
C GLY A 36 11.13 -11.77 -14.13
N GLU A 37 10.20 -10.88 -14.50
CA GLU A 37 10.27 -10.15 -15.77
C GLU A 37 11.23 -8.96 -15.67
N THR A 38 11.07 -8.15 -14.62
CA THR A 38 11.92 -6.95 -14.40
C THR A 38 13.19 -7.24 -13.60
N GLY A 39 13.25 -8.40 -12.94
CA GLY A 39 14.34 -8.79 -12.03
C GLY A 39 14.30 -8.08 -10.68
N LEU A 40 13.26 -7.28 -10.40
CA LEU A 40 13.12 -6.52 -9.16
C LEU A 40 12.60 -7.40 -8.02
N THR A 41 13.21 -7.23 -6.84
CA THR A 41 12.76 -7.88 -5.61
C THR A 41 11.46 -7.24 -5.11
N ALA A 42 10.64 -8.01 -4.39
CA ALA A 42 9.40 -7.52 -3.78
C ALA A 42 9.68 -6.33 -2.84
N MET A 43 10.77 -6.39 -2.06
CA MET A 43 11.22 -5.27 -1.22
C MET A 43 11.57 -4.02 -2.05
N THR A 44 12.23 -4.19 -3.19
CA THR A 44 12.62 -3.08 -4.06
C THR A 44 11.39 -2.44 -4.72
N ARG A 45 10.46 -3.26 -5.21
CA ARG A 45 9.20 -2.79 -5.81
C ARG A 45 8.37 -2.02 -4.80
N THR A 46 8.05 -2.63 -3.66
CA THR A 46 7.21 -2.00 -2.62
C THR A 46 7.82 -0.73 -2.04
N THR A 47 9.14 -0.65 -1.91
CA THR A 47 9.82 0.57 -1.43
C THR A 47 9.97 1.63 -2.52
N GLY A 48 10.51 1.24 -3.67
CA GLY A 48 10.87 2.15 -4.76
C GLY A 48 9.64 2.73 -5.46
N PHE A 49 8.60 1.91 -5.69
CA PHE A 49 7.38 2.40 -6.33
C PHE A 49 6.62 3.35 -5.42
N ALA A 50 6.48 3.04 -4.13
CA ALA A 50 5.85 3.93 -3.16
C ALA A 50 6.56 5.30 -3.09
N LEU A 51 7.90 5.31 -3.07
CA LEU A 51 8.69 6.54 -3.13
C LEU A 51 8.44 7.31 -4.44
N SER A 52 8.48 6.61 -5.59
CA SER A 52 8.29 7.23 -6.90
C SER A 52 6.90 7.86 -7.07
N VAL A 53 5.86 7.15 -6.63
CA VAL A 53 4.45 7.61 -6.66
C VAL A 53 4.31 8.85 -5.79
N THR A 54 4.85 8.81 -4.57
CA THR A 54 4.84 9.95 -3.65
C THR A 54 5.53 11.17 -4.26
N GLY A 55 6.66 10.98 -4.94
CA GLY A 55 7.37 12.04 -5.65
C GLY A 55 6.59 12.59 -6.84
N LEU A 56 5.92 11.74 -7.61
CA LEU A 56 5.07 12.15 -8.74
C LEU A 56 3.85 12.96 -8.28
N ILE A 57 3.18 12.52 -7.22
CA ILE A 57 2.06 13.25 -6.60
C ILE A 57 2.51 14.65 -6.15
N GLN A 58 3.69 14.74 -5.52
CA GLN A 58 4.30 16.01 -5.14
C GLN A 58 4.61 16.91 -6.34
N ALA A 59 5.32 16.38 -7.34
CA ALA A 59 5.73 17.15 -8.53
C ALA A 59 4.53 17.67 -9.34
N ARG A 60 3.40 16.96 -9.31
CA ARG A 60 2.15 17.35 -9.97
C ARG A 60 1.30 18.32 -9.13
N GLY A 61 1.72 18.70 -7.92
CA GLY A 61 0.96 19.58 -7.04
C GLY A 61 -0.30 18.93 -6.46
N GLN A 62 -0.34 17.61 -6.38
CA GLN A 62 -1.52 16.83 -5.95
C GLN A 62 -1.50 16.50 -4.45
N VAL A 63 -0.58 17.07 -3.68
CA VAL A 63 -0.54 16.95 -2.22
C VAL A 63 -1.60 17.80 -1.55
N GLN A 64 -2.15 17.33 -0.42
CA GLN A 64 -3.24 17.99 0.29
C GLN A 64 -2.79 19.29 1.00
N ARG A 65 -1.52 19.36 1.39
CA ARG A 65 -0.94 20.48 2.13
C ARG A 65 0.55 20.64 1.79
N SER A 66 1.02 21.89 1.77
CA SER A 66 2.44 22.23 1.65
C SER A 66 3.16 22.21 3.01
N GLY A 67 4.46 21.91 2.99
CA GLY A 67 5.31 21.84 4.17
C GLY A 67 5.69 20.41 4.53
N VAL A 68 6.16 20.21 5.77
CA VAL A 68 6.50 18.88 6.29
C VAL A 68 5.24 18.21 6.80
N GLY A 69 5.01 16.96 6.39
CA GLY A 69 3.94 16.09 6.89
C GLY A 69 4.23 14.63 6.52
N THR A 70 3.65 13.71 7.26
CA THR A 70 3.75 12.27 6.96
C THR A 70 2.85 11.89 5.79
N PRO A 71 3.10 10.76 5.10
CA PRO A 71 2.31 10.38 3.93
C PRO A 71 0.79 10.32 4.19
N ASP A 72 0.37 9.87 5.36
CA ASP A 72 -1.04 9.83 5.79
C ASP A 72 -1.68 11.20 6.01
N GLU A 73 -0.89 12.26 6.19
CA GLU A 73 -1.37 13.63 6.36
C GLU A 73 -1.48 14.41 5.05
N VAL A 74 -0.64 14.08 4.05
CA VAL A 74 -0.44 14.94 2.86
C VAL A 74 -0.68 14.25 1.53
N ILE A 75 -0.67 12.92 1.47
CA ILE A 75 -0.89 12.17 0.24
C ILE A 75 -2.34 11.70 0.18
N PRO A 76 -3.11 12.03 -0.87
CA PRO A 76 -4.46 11.51 -1.04
C PRO A 76 -4.44 9.98 -1.13
N PRO A 77 -5.07 9.24 -0.19
CA PRO A 77 -4.90 7.79 -0.09
C PRO A 77 -5.46 7.04 -1.29
N GLY A 78 -6.60 7.49 -1.84
CA GLY A 78 -7.18 6.89 -3.04
C GLY A 78 -6.26 6.97 -4.26
N LEU A 79 -5.64 8.14 -4.48
CA LEU A 79 -4.70 8.34 -5.58
C LEU A 79 -3.43 7.49 -5.41
N PHE A 80 -2.92 7.40 -4.18
CA PHE A 80 -1.76 6.56 -3.89
C PHE A 80 -2.06 5.07 -4.17
N ILE A 81 -3.21 4.57 -3.69
CA ILE A 81 -3.63 3.18 -3.92
C ILE A 81 -3.79 2.88 -5.41
N GLU A 82 -4.42 3.79 -6.15
CA GLU A 82 -4.59 3.67 -7.61
C GLU A 82 -3.25 3.61 -8.34
N GLU A 83 -2.32 4.53 -8.05
CA GLU A 83 -1.01 4.58 -8.68
C GLU A 83 -0.14 3.36 -8.31
N MET A 84 -0.29 2.80 -7.10
CA MET A 84 0.38 1.56 -6.71
C MET A 84 -0.17 0.36 -7.49
N GLY A 85 -1.50 0.24 -7.62
CA GLY A 85 -2.15 -0.79 -8.44
C GLY A 85 -1.76 -0.71 -9.91
N ALA A 86 -1.66 0.49 -10.48
CA ALA A 86 -1.17 0.71 -11.83
C ALA A 86 0.29 0.22 -12.06
N ARG A 87 1.05 -0.01 -10.99
CA ARG A 87 2.42 -0.59 -11.00
C ARG A 87 2.46 -2.05 -10.52
N GLY A 88 1.30 -2.69 -10.46
CA GLY A 88 1.14 -4.09 -10.09
C GLY A 88 1.35 -4.38 -8.61
N ILE A 89 1.20 -3.39 -7.72
CA ILE A 89 1.19 -3.60 -6.27
C ILE A 89 -0.22 -3.33 -5.76
N GLU A 90 -0.98 -4.41 -5.61
CA GLU A 90 -2.39 -4.34 -5.21
C GLU A 90 -2.55 -4.18 -3.69
N ILE A 91 -3.32 -3.16 -3.29
CA ILE A 91 -3.73 -2.94 -1.89
C ILE A 91 -5.21 -3.31 -1.79
N THR A 92 -5.50 -4.52 -1.32
CA THR A 92 -6.86 -5.06 -1.30
C THR A 92 -7.56 -4.74 0.01
N ARG A 93 -8.71 -4.05 -0.05
CA ARG A 93 -9.60 -3.85 1.10
C ARG A 93 -10.65 -4.96 1.16
N SER A 94 -10.86 -5.54 2.33
CA SER A 94 -11.96 -6.48 2.62
C SER A 94 -12.68 -6.09 3.90
N ASP A 95 -14.01 -6.21 3.91
CA ASP A 95 -14.83 -6.14 5.12
C ASP A 95 -14.85 -7.54 5.75
N LEU A 96 -14.42 -7.65 7.00
CA LEU A 96 -14.37 -8.92 7.73
C LEU A 96 -15.72 -9.13 8.41
N GLN A 97 -16.45 -10.16 7.99
CA GLN A 97 -17.60 -10.66 8.73
C GLN A 97 -17.09 -11.50 9.90
N ASP A 98 -17.65 -11.30 11.09
CA ASP A 98 -17.29 -12.06 12.29
C ASP A 98 -17.67 -13.54 12.08
N THR A 99 -16.74 -14.31 11.53
CA THR A 99 -16.91 -15.75 11.29
C THR A 99 -16.41 -16.44 12.56
N ARG A 100 -17.33 -16.65 13.49
CA ARG A 100 -17.14 -17.61 14.58
C ARG A 100 -17.16 -19.03 14.05
#